data_AF-A0AA39PH77-F1
#
_entry.id   AF-A0AA39PH77-F1
#
_cell.length_a   1.000
_cell.length_b   1.000
_cell.length_c   1.000
_cell.angle_alpha   90.00
_cell.angle_beta   90.00
_cell.angle_gamma   90.00
#
_symmetry.space_group_name_H-M   'P 1'
#
loop_
_entity.id
_entity.type
_entity.pdbx_description
1 polymer ?
#
loop_
_entity_poly.entity_id
_entity_poly.type
_entity_poly.pdbx_seq_one_letter_code
_entity_poly.pdbx_strand_id
1 'polypeptide(L)'
;MPSEIMDDTQFKLSYITARDVYSLGCTVIEIYTGKPPFPDIQIEAAIITEVLGNEKQPDRPPGTSEWMWNLVPKCLVSLWSERPTPEMIVNLLPLGPNA
;
A
#
# COMPACT_ATOMS: atom_id res chain seq x y z
N MET A 1 -13.21 2.77 27.16
CA MET A 1 -14.61 2.55 27.61
C MET A 1 -14.98 1.11 27.26
N PRO A 2 -15.36 0.28 28.24
CA PRO A 2 -16.02 -0.98 27.97
C PRO A 2 -17.54 -0.87 28.14
N SER A 3 -18.26 -1.51 27.23
CA SER A 3 -19.37 -2.42 27.52
C SER A 3 -19.54 -3.28 26.27
N GLU A 4 -18.94 -4.47 26.31
CA GLU A 4 -19.39 -5.70 25.62
C GLU A 4 -19.16 -5.72 24.09
N ILE A 5 -17.94 -5.94 23.59
CA ILE A 5 -17.35 -7.26 23.27
C ILE A 5 -18.37 -8.28 22.75
N MET A 6 -18.95 -8.07 21.57
CA MET A 6 -19.56 -9.11 20.74
C MET A 6 -19.43 -8.76 19.24
N ASP A 7 -18.19 -8.86 18.74
CA ASP A 7 -17.76 -9.35 17.40
C ASP A 7 -16.50 -8.60 16.90
N ASP A 8 -15.41 -8.67 17.69
CA ASP A 8 -14.14 -7.97 17.43
C ASP A 8 -13.13 -8.79 16.60
N THR A 9 -13.42 -10.05 16.28
CA THR A 9 -12.41 -10.96 15.70
C THR A 9 -12.33 -10.83 14.18
N GLN A 10 -13.44 -10.47 13.52
CA GLN A 10 -13.47 -10.25 12.08
C GLN A 10 -13.16 -8.78 11.69
N PHE A 11 -13.19 -7.85 12.66
CA PHE A 11 -13.06 -6.41 12.46
C PHE A 11 -11.62 -5.86 12.40
N LYS A 12 -10.58 -6.67 12.18
CA LYS A 12 -9.22 -6.08 12.02
C LYS A 12 -8.23 -6.80 11.15
N LEU A 13 -8.40 -8.08 10.84
CA LEU A 13 -7.36 -8.79 10.08
C LEU A 13 -7.25 -8.26 8.64
N SER A 14 -8.38 -8.12 7.93
CA SER A 14 -8.39 -7.55 6.57
C SER A 14 -7.82 -6.13 6.53
N TYR A 15 -8.12 -5.30 7.55
CA TYR A 15 -7.54 -3.97 7.69
C TYR A 15 -6.03 -4.00 7.94
N ILE A 16 -5.55 -4.86 8.84
CA ILE A 16 -4.11 -5.02 9.13
C ILE A 16 -3.39 -5.49 7.86
N THR A 17 -3.92 -6.50 7.18
CA THR A 17 -3.38 -6.99 5.91
C THR A 17 -3.36 -5.89 4.86
N ALA A 18 -4.44 -5.13 4.70
CA ALA A 18 -4.48 -3.99 3.78
C ALA A 18 -3.48 -2.88 4.14
N ARG A 19 -3.18 -2.70 5.44
CA ARG A 19 -2.14 -1.77 5.91
C ARG A 19 -0.75 -2.27 5.52
N ASP A 20 -0.48 -3.57 5.68
CA ASP A 20 0.79 -4.19 5.26
C ASP A 20 0.97 -4.13 3.73
N VAL A 21 -0.12 -4.24 2.97
CA VAL A 21 -0.11 -4.04 1.52
C VAL A 21 0.26 -2.59 1.16
N TYR A 22 -0.24 -1.61 1.90
CA TYR A 22 0.16 -0.21 1.68
C TYR A 22 1.64 0.02 1.99
N SER A 23 2.14 -0.50 3.11
CA SER A 23 3.56 -0.38 3.45
C SER A 23 4.47 -1.11 2.48
N LEU A 24 4.01 -2.23 1.88
CA LEU A 24 4.71 -2.88 0.76
C LEU A 24 4.84 -1.94 -0.45
N GLY A 25 3.76 -1.24 -0.83
CA GLY A 25 3.80 -0.24 -1.89
C GLY A 25 4.84 0.85 -1.63
N CYS A 26 4.87 1.39 -0.41
CA CYS A 26 5.88 2.36 0.02
C CYS A 26 7.30 1.77 -0.04
N THR A 27 7.49 0.56 0.47
CA THR A 27 8.79 -0.13 0.49
C THR A 27 9.35 -0.30 -0.92
N VAL A 28 8.51 -0.63 -1.91
CA VAL A 28 8.95 -0.72 -3.31
C VAL A 28 9.45 0.64 -3.81
N ILE A 29 8.71 1.73 -3.55
CA ILE A 29 9.18 3.08 -3.91
C ILE A 29 10.53 3.39 -3.26
N GLU A 30 10.71 3.07 -1.98
CA GLU A 30 11.95 3.29 -1.25
C GLU A 30 13.11 2.47 -1.82
N ILE A 31 12.88 1.22 -2.22
CA ILE A 31 13.90 0.36 -2.85
C ILE A 31 14.42 0.98 -4.15
N TYR A 32 13.52 1.46 -5.03
CA TYR A 32 13.93 2.00 -6.33
C TYR A 32 14.51 3.42 -6.26
N THR A 33 14.06 4.23 -5.30
CA THR A 33 14.45 5.65 -5.22
C THR A 33 15.52 5.94 -4.17
N GLY A 34 15.68 5.08 -3.17
CA GLY A 34 16.46 5.35 -1.96
C GLY A 34 15.89 6.48 -1.09
N LYS A 35 14.62 6.86 -1.31
CA LYS A 35 13.94 8.01 -0.68
C LYS A 35 12.53 7.60 -0.21
N PRO A 36 11.95 8.30 0.78
CA PRO A 36 10.56 8.08 1.15
C PRO A 36 9.60 8.38 -0.02
N PRO A 37 8.35 7.86 -0.01
CA PRO A 37 7.42 8.02 -1.14
C PRO A 37 7.06 9.47 -1.52
N PHE A 38 7.16 10.40 -0.58
CA PHE A 38 6.90 11.83 -0.78
C PHE A 38 8.07 12.67 -0.27
N PRO A 39 9.23 12.64 -0.93
CA PRO A 39 10.47 13.23 -0.41
C PRO A 39 10.42 14.75 -0.32
N ASP A 40 9.53 15.39 -1.08
CA ASP A 40 9.39 16.85 -1.14
C ASP A 40 8.46 17.41 -0.05
N ILE A 41 7.74 16.54 0.69
CA ILE A 41 6.81 16.94 1.75
C ILE A 41 7.45 16.64 3.10
N GLN A 42 7.85 17.69 3.82
CA GLN A 42 8.56 17.52 5.10
C GLN A 42 7.65 17.32 6.31
N ILE A 43 6.38 17.70 6.21
CA ILE A 43 5.43 17.63 7.32
C ILE A 43 4.54 16.40 7.13
N GLU A 44 4.63 15.44 8.05
CA GLU A 44 3.83 14.20 7.98
C GLU A 44 2.32 14.45 7.88
N ALA A 45 1.80 15.44 8.62
CA ALA A 45 0.40 15.83 8.53
C ALA A 45 0.00 16.32 7.13
N ALA A 46 0.93 16.97 6.40
CA ALA A 46 0.69 17.36 5.02
C ALA A 46 0.66 16.15 4.08
N ILE A 47 1.49 15.13 4.32
CA ILE A 47 1.43 13.86 3.57
C ILE A 47 0.06 13.20 3.74
N ILE A 48 -0.47 13.16 4.96
CA ILE A 48 -1.79 12.60 5.23
C ILE A 48 -2.87 13.36 4.45
N THR A 49 -2.82 14.70 4.43
CA THR A 49 -3.75 15.52 3.66
C THR A 49 -3.64 15.26 2.16
N GLU A 50 -2.43 15.17 1.61
CA GLU A 50 -2.23 14.90 0.18
C GLU A 50 -2.74 13.49 -0.21
N VAL A 51 -2.46 12.48 0.60
CA VAL A 51 -2.86 11.09 0.32
C VAL A 51 -4.37 10.89 0.51
N LEU A 52 -4.94 11.36 1.63
CA LEU A 52 -6.35 11.10 1.96
C LEU A 52 -7.31 12.14 1.36
N GLY A 53 -6.86 13.38 1.17
CA GLY A 53 -7.68 14.47 0.66
C GLY A 53 -7.56 14.68 -0.84
N ASN A 54 -6.34 14.57 -1.38
CA ASN A 54 -6.07 14.80 -2.80
C ASN A 54 -5.79 13.51 -3.59
N GLU A 55 -5.89 12.34 -2.94
CA GLU A 55 -5.58 11.03 -3.53
C GLU A 55 -4.20 10.97 -4.21
N LYS A 56 -3.23 11.75 -3.69
CA LYS A 56 -1.90 11.85 -4.26
C LYS A 56 -1.17 10.51 -4.14
N GLN A 57 -0.65 10.02 -5.26
CA GLN A 57 0.25 8.87 -5.29
C GLN A 57 1.70 9.26 -5.61
N PRO A 58 2.69 8.46 -5.19
CA PRO A 58 4.07 8.65 -5.59
C PRO A 58 4.26 8.51 -7.10
N ASP A 59 5.24 9.22 -7.65
CA ASP A 59 5.63 9.06 -9.05
C ASP A 59 6.29 7.71 -9.31
N ARG A 60 6.19 7.22 -10.55
CA ARG A 60 6.87 5.99 -10.98
C ARG A 60 8.39 6.13 -10.82
N PRO A 61 9.04 5.30 -9.99
CA PRO A 61 10.49 5.33 -9.90
C PRO A 61 11.15 4.88 -11.21
N PRO A 62 12.28 5.49 -11.61
CA PRO A 62 13.04 5.05 -12.76
C PRO A 62 13.56 3.62 -12.54
N GLY A 63 13.59 2.81 -13.61
CA GLY A 63 14.04 1.42 -13.53
C GLY A 63 13.03 0.42 -12.99
N THR A 64 11.84 0.86 -12.54
CA THR A 64 10.77 -0.04 -12.10
C THR A 64 10.23 -0.86 -13.27
N SER A 65 10.23 -2.19 -13.14
CA SER A 65 9.64 -3.09 -14.12
C SER A 65 8.15 -2.80 -14.32
N GLU A 66 7.62 -3.14 -15.50
CA GLU A 66 6.21 -2.90 -15.83
C GLU A 66 5.25 -3.65 -14.88
N TRP A 67 5.54 -4.92 -14.60
CA TRP A 67 4.72 -5.72 -13.68
C TRP A 67 4.69 -5.13 -12.26
N MET A 68 5.82 -4.63 -11.77
CA MET A 68 5.90 -4.03 -10.43
C MET A 68 5.15 -2.71 -10.39
N TRP A 69 5.30 -1.88 -11.42
CA TRP A 69 4.56 -0.62 -11.51
C TRP A 69 3.05 -0.82 -11.72
N ASN A 70 2.62 -1.92 -12.30
CA ASN A 70 1.19 -2.26 -12.37
C ASN A 70 0.62 -2.69 -11.00
N LEU A 71 1.48 -3.02 -10.03
CA LEU A 71 1.09 -3.43 -8.69
C LEU A 71 1.13 -2.26 -7.68
N VAL A 72 2.20 -1.46 -7.67
CA VAL A 72 2.44 -0.43 -6.64
C VAL A 72 1.27 0.57 -6.48
N PRO A 73 0.70 1.17 -7.55
CA PRO A 73 -0.44 2.08 -7.43
C PRO A 73 -1.67 1.44 -6.78
N LYS A 74 -1.89 0.13 -7.00
CA LYS A 74 -3.01 -0.61 -6.40
C LYS A 74 -2.81 -0.84 -4.91
N CYS A 75 -1.56 -1.00 -4.46
CA CYS A 75 -1.22 -1.09 -3.04
C CYS A 75 -1.45 0.24 -2.32
N LEU A 76 -1.30 1.37 -3.01
CA LEU A 76 -1.34 2.73 -2.46
C LEU A 76 -2.70 3.41 -2.57
N VAL A 77 -3.77 2.66 -2.86
CA VAL A 77 -5.14 3.20 -2.86
C VAL A 77 -5.54 3.61 -1.44
N SER A 78 -6.21 4.77 -1.31
CA SER A 78 -6.63 5.33 -0.03
C SER A 78 -7.62 4.43 0.70
N LEU A 79 -8.61 3.88 -0.02
CA LEU A 79 -9.57 2.94 0.54
C LEU A 79 -8.91 1.56 0.74
N TRP A 80 -8.75 1.17 2.00
CA TRP A 80 -8.04 -0.07 2.37
C TRP A 80 -8.68 -1.34 1.77
N SER A 81 -10.01 -1.36 1.61
CA SER A 81 -10.74 -2.52 1.07
C SER A 81 -10.57 -2.71 -0.44
N GLU A 82 -10.04 -1.71 -1.15
CA GLU A 82 -9.76 -1.80 -2.59
C GLU A 82 -8.33 -2.25 -2.91
N ARG A 83 -7.48 -2.35 -1.87
CA ARG A 83 -6.11 -2.84 -2.02
C ARG A 83 -6.13 -4.34 -2.33
N PRO A 84 -5.19 -4.84 -3.16
CA PRO A 84 -5.12 -6.26 -3.46
C PRO A 84 -4.82 -7.07 -2.20
N THR A 85 -5.33 -8.30 -2.14
CA THR A 85 -4.95 -9.23 -1.07
C THR A 85 -3.52 -9.74 -1.30
N PRO A 86 -2.83 -10.26 -0.26
CA PRO A 86 -1.53 -10.90 -0.44
C PRO A 86 -1.54 -12.01 -1.48
N GLU A 87 -2.60 -12.81 -1.55
CA GLU A 87 -2.76 -13.88 -2.55
C GLU A 87 -2.83 -13.31 -3.97
N MET A 88 -3.55 -12.19 -4.16
CA MET A 88 -3.58 -11.49 -5.45
C MET A 88 -2.20 -10.95 -5.83
N ILE A 89 -1.44 -10.41 -4.88
CA ILE A 89 -0.07 -9.93 -5.11
C ILE A 89 0.82 -11.09 -5.58
N VAL A 90 0.80 -12.23 -4.89
CA VAL A 90 1.59 -13.40 -5.25
C VAL A 90 1.27 -13.90 -6.66
N ASN A 91 0.00 -13.91 -7.04
CA ASN A 91 -0.42 -14.32 -8.39
C ASN A 91 0.02 -13.34 -9.50
N LEU A 92 0.30 -12.08 -9.14
CA LEU A 92 0.83 -11.08 -10.07
C LEU A 92 2.35 -11.12 -10.19
N LEU A 93 3.05 -11.85 -9.32
CA LEU A 93 4.49 -12.01 -9.44
C LEU A 93 4.81 -12.82 -10.70
N PRO A 94 5.79 -12.39 -11.50
CA PRO A 94 6.24 -13.14 -12.68
C PRO A 94 6.93 -14.47 -12.33
N LEU A 95 7.07 -14.78 -11.04
CA LEU A 95 7.64 -16.01 -10.47
C LEU A 95 6.56 -16.90 -9.82
N GLY A 96 5.30 -16.79 -10.26
CA GLY A 96 4.18 -17.50 -9.64
C GLY A 96 4.42 -19.01 -9.47
N PRO A 97 3.57 -19.72 -8.70
CA PRO A 97 3.77 -21.14 -8.37
C PRO A 97 3.82 -22.12 -9.56
N ASN A 98 3.62 -21.63 -10.80
CA ASN A 98 3.67 -22.38 -12.06
C ASN A 98 4.73 -21.80 -13.04
N ALA A 99 5.68 -20.99 -12.57
CA ALA A 99 6.85 -20.55 -13.34
C ALA A 99 7.97 -21.61 -13.32
#